data_AF-A0A9E7PRF7-F1
#
_entry.id   AF-A0A9E7PRF7-F1
#
_cell.length_a   1.000
_cell.length_b   1.000
_cell.length_c   1.000
_cell.angle_alpha   90.00
_cell.angle_beta   90.00
_cell.angle_gamma   90.00
#
_symmetry.space_group_name_H-M   'P 1'
#
loop_
_entity.id
_entity.type
_entity.pdbx_description
1 polymer ?
#
loop_
_entity_poly.entity_id
_entity_poly.type
_entity_poly.pdbx_seq_one_letter_code
_entity_poly.pdbx_strand_id
1 'polypeptide(L)'
;MFNKVNLNGAKDLISTAEKVLNSGSSISRRSYDERVRLMQEIHEQYSRFQDGECGSFNSTFNTLFRSKFEAALLTIAVSFNKANEECSEVPGQYTDDEISLYEIIERYRVLPSKKELINLLSSPDSGGAAFLQLHYQHIDDLVEEFCNQKNPVNPYLVSYMKKEWEKYDKKLQEVIVELIQDNGLKWFITFIANDMKTAEQIIYNISGGIVNPGNGVQVIDSIMNRAGITTAATDPVTKDTDRGEVRINPGSRSDIKYSGGIENTESEVFGVHIEDSILNRSHVNGGPAIKDEQPALSEVYCPACGTQIQDNAQFCTNCGKKRQNQTSGKKPE
;
A
#
# COMPACT_ATOMS: atom_id res chain seq x y z
N MET A 1 3.24 38.90 -5.00
CA MET A 1 2.00 38.52 -5.73
C MET A 1 1.83 37.03 -5.47
N PHE A 2 0.89 36.61 -4.62
CA PHE A 2 0.69 35.17 -4.36
C PHE A 2 -0.06 34.60 -5.55
N ASN A 3 0.56 33.68 -6.31
CA ASN A 3 -0.16 32.93 -7.34
C ASN A 3 -1.30 32.16 -6.67
N LYS A 4 -2.53 32.47 -7.08
CA LYS A 4 -3.74 31.83 -6.54
C LYS A 4 -3.65 30.33 -6.83
N VAL A 5 -3.81 29.51 -5.79
CA VAL A 5 -3.85 28.05 -5.93
C VAL A 5 -4.99 27.65 -6.87
N ASN A 6 -4.66 26.83 -7.87
CA ASN A 6 -5.61 26.29 -8.84
C ASN A 6 -5.67 24.76 -8.72
N LEU A 7 -6.59 24.27 -7.89
CA LEU A 7 -6.80 22.83 -7.69
C LEU A 7 -7.28 22.12 -8.96
N ASN A 8 -8.11 22.78 -9.76
CA ASN A 8 -8.60 22.20 -11.02
C ASN A 8 -7.46 22.05 -12.02
N GLY A 9 -6.59 23.07 -12.14
CA GLY A 9 -5.39 22.98 -12.96
C GLY A 9 -4.46 21.84 -12.53
N ALA A 10 -4.28 21.64 -11.21
CA ALA A 10 -3.46 20.53 -10.72
C ALA A 10 -4.10 19.16 -11.01
N LYS A 11 -5.43 19.06 -10.94
CA LYS A 11 -6.18 17.85 -11.31
C LYS A 11 -6.08 17.55 -12.80
N ASP A 12 -6.11 18.57 -13.64
CA ASP A 12 -5.97 18.42 -15.09
C ASP A 12 -4.56 17.93 -15.43
N LEU A 13 -3.53 18.56 -14.84
CA LEU A 13 -2.13 18.15 -15.03
C LEU A 13 -1.85 16.73 -14.55
N ILE A 14 -2.55 16.22 -13.53
CA ILE A 14 -2.27 14.87 -13.02
C ILE A 14 -3.09 13.77 -13.69
N SER A 15 -4.05 14.13 -14.54
CA SER A 15 -5.03 13.18 -15.08
C SER A 15 -4.38 12.04 -15.88
N THR A 16 -3.30 12.30 -16.62
CA THR A 16 -2.59 11.26 -17.39
C THR A 16 -1.82 10.33 -16.47
N ALA A 17 -1.15 10.87 -15.44
CA ALA A 17 -0.51 10.07 -14.41
C ALA A 17 -1.52 9.17 -13.68
N GLU A 18 -2.69 9.69 -13.31
CA GLU A 18 -3.75 8.89 -12.68
C GLU A 18 -4.27 7.76 -13.59
N LYS A 19 -4.44 8.01 -14.88
CA LYS A 19 -4.84 6.96 -15.85
C LYS A 19 -3.82 5.83 -15.92
N VAL A 20 -2.53 6.17 -15.89
CA VAL A 20 -1.44 5.19 -15.89
C VAL A 20 -1.45 4.39 -14.59
N LEU A 21 -1.53 5.07 -13.44
CA LEU A 21 -1.60 4.41 -12.13
C LEU A 21 -2.82 3.48 -12.03
N ASN A 22 -3.98 3.91 -12.53
CA ASN A 22 -5.20 3.09 -12.56
C ASN A 22 -5.04 1.86 -13.47
N SER A 23 -4.28 1.98 -14.56
CA SER A 23 -3.94 0.84 -15.42
C SER A 23 -2.98 -0.13 -14.70
N GLY A 24 -2.04 0.39 -13.90
CA GLY A 24 -1.05 -0.41 -13.18
C GLY A 24 -0.25 -1.31 -14.12
N SER A 25 0.00 -2.54 -13.68
CA SER A 25 0.68 -3.57 -14.49
C SER A 25 0.09 -3.82 -15.89
N SER A 26 -1.19 -3.53 -16.13
CA SER A 26 -1.80 -3.72 -17.46
C SER A 26 -1.27 -2.75 -18.52
N ILE A 27 -0.56 -1.69 -18.11
CA ILE A 27 0.05 -0.73 -19.03
C ILE A 27 1.04 -1.41 -20.00
N SER A 28 1.67 -2.53 -19.60
CA SER A 28 2.61 -3.29 -20.45
C SER A 28 1.95 -3.88 -21.70
N ARG A 29 0.62 -4.04 -21.70
CA ARG A 29 -0.13 -4.53 -22.86
C ARG A 29 -0.31 -3.48 -23.96
N ARG A 30 -0.03 -2.21 -23.66
CA ARG A 30 -0.09 -1.12 -24.64
C ARG A 30 1.16 -1.14 -25.52
N SER A 31 1.04 -0.60 -26.72
CA SER A 31 2.18 -0.53 -27.64
C SER A 31 3.32 0.29 -27.06
N TYR A 32 4.55 -0.02 -27.48
CA TYR A 32 5.75 0.73 -27.13
C TYR A 32 5.55 2.24 -27.36
N ASP A 33 5.09 2.63 -28.54
CA ASP A 33 4.87 4.03 -28.92
C ASP A 33 3.85 4.74 -28.03
N GLU A 34 2.78 4.05 -27.60
CA GLU A 34 1.79 4.64 -26.70
C GLU A 34 2.38 4.88 -25.32
N ARG A 35 3.16 3.92 -24.80
CA ARG A 35 3.84 4.06 -23.50
C ARG A 35 4.86 5.19 -23.50
N VAL A 36 5.65 5.34 -24.58
CA VAL A 36 6.58 6.46 -24.74
C VAL A 36 5.83 7.80 -24.77
N ARG A 37 4.73 7.89 -25.53
CA ARG A 37 3.90 9.12 -25.57
C ARG A 37 3.35 9.49 -24.19
N LEU A 38 2.82 8.52 -23.45
CA LEU A 38 2.30 8.73 -22.10
C LEU A 38 3.42 9.22 -21.16
N MET A 39 4.61 8.65 -21.26
CA MET A 39 5.77 9.05 -20.44
C MET A 39 6.18 10.49 -20.72
N GLN A 40 6.29 10.87 -22.00
CA GLN A 40 6.63 12.24 -22.41
C GLN A 40 5.57 13.25 -21.95
N GLU A 41 4.28 12.90 -22.09
CA GLU A 41 3.18 13.73 -21.63
C GLU A 41 3.22 13.94 -20.10
N ILE A 42 3.48 12.89 -19.33
CA ILE A 42 3.62 12.95 -17.87
C ILE A 42 4.82 13.80 -17.47
N HIS A 43 5.96 13.69 -18.18
CA HIS A 43 7.13 14.55 -17.94
C HIS A 43 6.79 16.03 -18.16
N GLU A 44 6.10 16.37 -19.26
CA GLU A 44 5.70 17.75 -19.55
C GLU A 44 4.75 18.29 -18.47
N GLN A 45 3.72 17.51 -18.11
CA GLN A 45 2.76 17.88 -17.06
C GLN A 45 3.45 18.05 -15.70
N TYR A 46 4.40 17.18 -15.38
CA TYR A 46 5.14 17.26 -14.13
C TYR A 46 6.05 18.50 -14.09
N SER A 47 6.75 18.82 -15.19
CA SER A 47 7.55 20.06 -15.31
C SER A 47 6.67 21.29 -15.08
N ARG A 48 5.52 21.38 -15.77
CA ARG A 48 4.55 22.48 -15.62
C ARG A 48 4.03 22.63 -14.19
N PHE A 49 3.80 21.51 -13.50
CA PHE A 49 3.45 21.52 -12.08
C PHE A 49 4.58 22.08 -11.21
N GLN A 50 5.83 21.65 -11.45
CA GLN A 50 7.02 22.12 -10.72
C GLN A 50 7.31 23.61 -10.97
N ASP A 51 7.04 24.09 -12.19
CA ASP A 51 7.16 25.50 -12.57
C ASP A 51 6.09 26.40 -11.94
N GLY A 52 5.15 25.81 -11.18
CA GLY A 52 4.18 26.54 -10.39
C GLY A 52 2.98 27.05 -11.20
N GLU A 53 2.67 26.41 -12.34
CA GLU A 53 1.50 26.77 -13.17
C GLU A 53 0.18 26.76 -12.38
N CYS A 54 0.09 25.88 -11.39
CA CYS A 54 -1.09 25.74 -10.52
C CYS A 54 -1.01 26.55 -9.22
N GLY A 55 -0.01 27.43 -9.08
CA GLY A 55 0.32 28.11 -7.85
C GLY A 55 1.10 27.24 -6.86
N SER A 56 1.28 27.74 -5.63
CA SER A 56 2.07 27.07 -4.60
C SER A 56 1.17 26.29 -3.64
N PHE A 57 1.41 24.98 -3.53
CA PHE A 57 0.71 24.11 -2.58
C PHE A 57 1.44 24.05 -1.23
N ASN A 58 0.70 23.68 -0.18
CA ASN A 58 1.35 23.25 1.06
C ASN A 58 2.15 21.95 0.82
N SER A 59 3.03 21.60 1.76
CA SER A 59 3.90 20.43 1.63
C SER A 59 3.13 19.14 1.40
N THR A 60 1.99 18.94 2.07
CA THR A 60 1.16 17.74 1.94
C THR A 60 0.61 17.56 0.53
N PHE A 61 -0.05 18.59 -0.03
CA PHE A 61 -0.60 18.52 -1.38
C PHE A 61 0.52 18.45 -2.42
N ASN A 62 1.60 19.19 -2.23
CA ASN A 62 2.76 19.12 -3.10
C ASN A 62 3.33 17.68 -3.16
N THR A 63 3.55 17.06 -2.00
CA THR A 63 4.01 15.67 -1.94
C THR A 63 3.02 14.72 -2.60
N LEU A 64 1.71 14.89 -2.38
CA LEU A 64 0.67 14.05 -2.97
C LEU A 64 0.64 14.12 -4.51
N PHE A 65 0.76 15.31 -5.10
CA PHE A 65 0.75 15.45 -6.55
C PHE A 65 2.06 14.92 -7.15
N ARG A 66 3.21 15.29 -6.58
CA ARG A 66 4.52 14.83 -7.06
C ARG A 66 4.66 13.31 -6.97
N SER A 67 4.19 12.69 -5.88
CA SER A 67 4.28 11.25 -5.68
C SER A 67 3.54 10.45 -6.76
N LYS A 68 2.40 10.95 -7.24
CA LYS A 68 1.64 10.35 -8.34
C LYS A 68 2.36 10.47 -9.70
N PHE A 69 3.01 11.60 -9.99
CA PHE A 69 3.82 11.73 -11.21
C PHE A 69 4.98 10.72 -11.20
N GLU A 70 5.72 10.67 -10.09
CA GLU A 70 6.87 9.76 -9.93
C GLU A 70 6.46 8.29 -10.04
N ALA A 71 5.36 7.91 -9.39
CA ALA A 71 4.84 6.55 -9.45
C ALA A 71 4.30 6.18 -10.84
N ALA A 72 3.70 7.12 -11.57
CA ALA A 72 3.21 6.87 -12.93
C ALA A 72 4.38 6.67 -13.91
N LEU A 73 5.44 7.48 -13.79
CA LEU A 73 6.67 7.30 -14.56
C LEU A 73 7.32 5.95 -14.25
N LEU A 74 7.41 5.55 -12.97
CA LEU A 74 7.91 4.23 -12.60
C LEU A 74 7.04 3.10 -13.16
N THR A 75 5.71 3.24 -13.12
CA THR A 75 4.76 2.26 -13.69
C THR A 75 5.08 2.03 -15.18
N ILE A 76 5.34 3.10 -15.94
CA ILE A 76 5.72 3.00 -17.35
C ILE A 76 7.11 2.38 -17.50
N ALA A 77 8.10 2.82 -16.73
CA ALA A 77 9.45 2.27 -16.74
C ALA A 77 9.44 0.75 -16.55
N VAL A 78 8.77 0.26 -15.51
CA VAL A 78 8.62 -1.18 -15.22
C VAL A 78 7.91 -1.92 -16.35
N SER A 79 6.99 -1.27 -17.06
CA SER A 79 6.27 -1.91 -18.15
C SER A 79 7.15 -2.26 -19.35
N PHE A 80 8.19 -1.46 -19.65
CA PHE A 80 9.17 -1.79 -20.67
C PHE A 80 9.99 -3.02 -20.28
N ASN A 81 10.41 -3.11 -19.02
CA ASN A 81 11.10 -4.28 -18.49
C ASN A 81 10.23 -5.54 -18.62
N LYS A 82 8.94 -5.44 -18.30
CA LYS A 82 7.98 -6.56 -18.43
C LYS A 82 7.75 -6.99 -19.88
N ALA A 83 7.80 -6.05 -20.82
CA ALA A 83 7.68 -6.34 -22.24
C ALA A 83 9.01 -6.81 -22.88
N ASN A 84 10.09 -6.88 -22.09
CA ASN A 84 11.45 -7.15 -22.57
C ASN A 84 11.88 -6.18 -23.69
N GLU A 85 11.56 -4.90 -23.50
CA GLU A 85 11.86 -3.80 -24.41
C GLU A 85 12.86 -2.84 -23.76
N GLU A 86 13.83 -2.36 -24.54
CA GLU A 86 14.74 -1.30 -24.11
C GLU A 86 14.18 0.06 -24.54
N CYS A 87 13.83 0.91 -23.58
CA CYS A 87 13.47 2.31 -23.82
C CYS A 87 14.66 3.20 -23.44
N SER A 88 15.18 4.02 -24.36
CA SER A 88 16.37 4.86 -24.10
C SER A 88 16.19 5.93 -23.03
N GLU A 89 14.95 6.27 -22.69
CA GLU A 89 14.59 7.37 -21.78
C GLU A 89 14.51 6.91 -20.31
N VAL A 90 14.53 5.60 -20.05
CA VAL A 90 14.29 4.97 -18.73
C VAL A 90 15.58 4.58 -17.94
N PRO A 91 16.68 4.10 -18.58
CA PRO A 91 17.84 3.59 -17.88
C PRO A 91 18.44 4.59 -16.88
N GLY A 92 18.64 4.13 -15.65
CA GLY A 92 19.27 4.91 -14.58
C GLY A 92 18.35 5.91 -13.87
N GLN A 93 17.05 5.95 -14.18
CA GLN A 93 16.10 6.82 -13.48
C GLN A 93 15.68 6.27 -12.10
N TYR A 94 15.62 4.94 -11.97
CA TYR A 94 15.21 4.25 -10.75
C TYR A 94 16.22 3.18 -10.38
N THR A 95 16.38 2.96 -9.08
CA THR A 95 17.19 1.87 -8.53
C THR A 95 16.47 0.53 -8.66
N ASP A 96 17.24 -0.56 -8.67
CA ASP A 96 16.68 -1.92 -8.70
C ASP A 96 15.76 -2.19 -7.51
N ASP A 97 16.06 -1.61 -6.34
CA ASP A 97 15.23 -1.72 -5.14
C ASP A 97 13.90 -0.96 -5.27
N GLU A 98 13.90 0.24 -5.87
CA GLU A 98 12.66 1.00 -6.14
C GLU A 98 11.74 0.24 -7.11
N ILE A 99 12.32 -0.33 -8.17
CA ILE A 99 11.59 -1.14 -9.14
C ILE A 99 11.00 -2.37 -8.44
N SER A 100 11.83 -3.09 -7.69
CA SER A 100 11.43 -4.33 -7.03
C SER A 100 10.34 -4.09 -5.97
N LEU A 101 10.47 -3.02 -5.16
CA LEU A 101 9.46 -2.69 -4.16
C LEU A 101 8.13 -2.27 -4.79
N TYR A 102 8.17 -1.49 -5.87
CA TYR A 102 6.98 -1.17 -6.64
C TYR A 102 6.30 -2.44 -7.17
N GLU A 103 7.07 -3.38 -7.70
CA GLU A 103 6.55 -4.66 -8.18
C GLU A 103 5.93 -5.52 -7.07
N ILE A 104 6.49 -5.48 -5.85
CA ILE A 104 5.92 -6.09 -4.65
C ILE A 104 4.56 -5.46 -4.35
N ILE A 105 4.46 -4.13 -4.29
CA ILE A 105 3.22 -3.41 -3.98
C ILE A 105 2.14 -3.67 -5.05
N GLU A 106 2.52 -3.71 -6.34
CA GLU A 106 1.58 -4.03 -7.42
C GLU A 106 0.96 -5.43 -7.29
N ARG A 107 1.65 -6.40 -6.69
CA ARG A 107 1.07 -7.73 -6.43
C ARG A 107 -0.01 -7.70 -5.36
N TYR A 108 0.05 -6.74 -4.45
CA TYR A 108 -1.03 -6.52 -3.46
C TYR A 108 -2.25 -5.81 -4.08
N ARG A 109 -2.16 -5.24 -5.27
CA ARG A 109 -3.33 -4.67 -5.97
C ARG A 109 -4.36 -5.72 -6.36
N VAL A 110 -3.93 -6.96 -6.62
CA VAL A 110 -4.85 -8.07 -6.92
C VAL A 110 -5.43 -8.72 -5.66
N LEU A 111 -5.21 -8.12 -4.48
CA LEU A 111 -5.75 -8.66 -3.25
C LEU A 111 -7.27 -8.85 -3.32
N PRO A 112 -7.79 -10.03 -2.94
CA PRO A 112 -9.21 -10.34 -3.00
C PRO A 112 -10.06 -9.34 -2.20
N SER A 113 -11.36 -9.30 -2.49
CA SER A 113 -12.33 -8.55 -1.69
C SER A 113 -12.32 -8.99 -0.23
N LYS A 114 -12.88 -8.17 0.67
CA LYS A 114 -13.01 -8.50 2.09
C LYS A 114 -13.63 -9.89 2.31
N LYS A 115 -14.71 -10.19 1.57
CA LYS A 115 -15.42 -11.47 1.63
C LYS A 115 -14.54 -12.65 1.18
N GLU A 116 -13.79 -12.48 0.11
CA GLU A 116 -12.87 -13.52 -0.38
C GLU A 116 -11.70 -13.73 0.57
N LEU A 117 -11.16 -12.67 1.19
CA LEU A 117 -10.15 -12.78 2.24
C LEU A 117 -10.70 -13.51 3.47
N ILE A 118 -11.94 -13.24 3.89
CA ILE A 118 -12.59 -14.01 4.96
C ILE A 118 -12.68 -15.49 4.60
N ASN A 119 -13.14 -15.82 3.39
CA ASN A 119 -13.22 -17.22 2.94
C ASN A 119 -11.84 -17.89 2.91
N LEU A 120 -10.84 -17.19 2.39
CA LEU A 120 -9.45 -17.65 2.32
C LEU A 120 -8.92 -17.95 3.73
N LEU A 121 -9.02 -16.98 4.64
CA LEU A 121 -8.43 -17.06 5.98
C LEU A 121 -9.24 -17.92 6.96
N SER A 122 -10.49 -18.26 6.63
CA SER A 122 -11.30 -19.19 7.43
C SER A 122 -10.99 -20.66 7.12
N SER A 123 -10.36 -20.96 5.99
CA SER A 123 -10.05 -22.33 5.56
C SER A 123 -8.63 -22.71 5.97
N PRO A 124 -8.41 -23.78 6.77
CA PRO A 124 -7.09 -24.16 7.27
C PRO A 124 -6.08 -24.51 6.18
N ASP A 125 -6.55 -25.09 5.07
CA ASP A 125 -5.70 -25.66 4.02
C ASP A 125 -5.59 -24.76 2.77
N SER A 126 -6.10 -23.53 2.85
CA SER A 126 -6.19 -22.62 1.71
C SER A 126 -4.88 -21.90 1.37
N GLY A 127 -3.82 -22.09 2.16
CA GLY A 127 -2.58 -21.29 2.06
C GLY A 127 -2.68 -19.90 2.69
N GLY A 128 -3.82 -19.54 3.28
CA GLY A 128 -4.03 -18.24 3.93
C GLY A 128 -3.06 -17.97 5.10
N ALA A 129 -2.71 -19.00 5.89
CA ALA A 129 -1.78 -18.86 7.00
C ALA A 129 -0.35 -18.52 6.52
N ALA A 130 0.15 -19.21 5.49
CA ALA A 130 1.45 -18.91 4.88
C ALA A 130 1.46 -17.51 4.25
N PHE A 131 0.35 -17.09 3.64
CA PHE A 131 0.19 -15.72 3.12
C PHE A 131 0.31 -14.67 4.23
N LEU A 132 -0.37 -14.84 5.37
CA LEU A 132 -0.28 -13.90 6.49
C LEU A 132 1.13 -13.85 7.09
N GLN A 133 1.82 -14.97 7.17
CA GLN A 133 3.20 -15.02 7.65
C GLN A 133 4.14 -14.26 6.74
N LEU A 134 4.08 -14.52 5.43
CA LEU A 134 4.86 -13.76 4.47
C LEU A 134 4.61 -12.26 4.62
N HIS A 135 3.34 -11.87 4.67
CA HIS A 135 2.97 -10.47 4.77
C HIS A 135 3.53 -9.81 6.05
N TYR A 136 3.19 -10.33 7.24
CA TYR A 136 3.52 -9.67 8.51
C TYR A 136 4.93 -9.94 9.04
N GLN A 137 5.63 -10.99 8.58
CA GLN A 137 6.98 -11.31 9.08
C GLN A 137 8.09 -10.88 8.11
N HIS A 138 7.76 -10.56 6.87
CA HIS A 138 8.77 -10.30 5.85
C HIS A 138 8.45 -9.10 4.98
N ILE A 139 7.26 -9.05 4.36
CA ILE A 139 6.97 -7.97 3.40
C ILE A 139 6.70 -6.65 4.11
N ASP A 140 5.97 -6.66 5.22
CA ASP A 140 5.71 -5.44 6.00
C ASP A 140 7.00 -4.81 6.51
N ASP A 141 7.88 -5.62 7.13
CA ASP A 141 9.20 -5.19 7.58
C ASP A 141 10.06 -4.65 6.42
N LEU A 142 10.06 -5.34 5.26
CA LEU A 142 10.80 -4.92 4.07
C LEU A 142 10.30 -3.55 3.57
N VAL A 143 8.98 -3.36 3.47
CA VAL A 143 8.39 -2.11 2.98
C VAL A 143 8.64 -0.98 3.98
N GLU A 144 8.49 -1.22 5.28
CA GLU A 144 8.73 -0.23 6.32
C GLU A 144 10.21 0.15 6.42
N GLU A 145 11.14 -0.80 6.31
CA GLU A 145 12.58 -0.51 6.27
C GLU A 145 12.93 0.39 5.09
N PHE A 146 12.42 0.07 3.89
CA PHE A 146 12.65 0.89 2.71
C PHE A 146 12.01 2.27 2.83
N CYS A 147 10.76 2.35 3.28
CA CYS A 147 10.02 3.60 3.30
C CYS A 147 10.43 4.54 4.44
N ASN A 148 11.07 4.03 5.49
CA ASN A 148 11.55 4.83 6.63
C ASN A 148 13.05 5.18 6.55
N GLN A 149 13.69 4.96 5.40
CA GLN A 149 15.05 5.42 5.17
C GLN A 149 15.17 6.93 5.44
N LYS A 150 16.26 7.34 6.10
CA LYS A 150 16.45 8.75 6.50
C LYS A 150 16.58 9.71 5.32
N ASN A 151 17.13 9.24 4.20
CA ASN A 151 17.40 10.04 3.01
C ASN A 151 17.10 9.22 1.75
N PRO A 152 15.82 9.01 1.41
CA PRO A 152 15.47 8.28 0.20
C PRO A 152 15.90 9.09 -1.02
N VAL A 153 16.36 8.39 -2.07
CA VAL A 153 16.75 9.01 -3.35
C VAL A 153 15.56 9.76 -3.95
N ASN A 154 14.38 9.13 -3.93
CA ASN A 154 13.12 9.71 -4.38
C ASN A 154 12.08 9.75 -3.23
N PRO A 155 12.03 10.83 -2.42
CA PRO A 155 11.10 10.93 -1.29
C PRO A 155 9.62 10.93 -1.71
N TYR A 156 9.33 11.37 -2.93
CA TYR A 156 7.96 11.40 -3.45
C TYR A 156 7.49 9.99 -3.82
N LEU A 157 8.33 9.20 -4.48
CA LEU A 157 8.04 7.81 -4.77
C LEU A 157 7.86 6.99 -3.48
N VAL A 158 8.74 7.18 -2.49
CA VAL A 158 8.59 6.56 -1.17
C VAL A 158 7.26 6.92 -0.52
N SER A 159 6.85 8.19 -0.57
CA SER A 159 5.56 8.61 -0.04
C SER A 159 4.37 7.96 -0.76
N TYR A 160 4.49 7.69 -2.07
CA TYR A 160 3.47 6.96 -2.81
C TYR A 160 3.39 5.50 -2.36
N MET A 161 4.54 4.81 -2.37
CA MET A 161 4.64 3.39 -2.03
C MET A 161 4.15 3.10 -0.62
N LYS A 162 4.55 3.91 0.36
CA LYS A 162 4.07 3.81 1.73
C LYS A 162 2.55 3.92 1.81
N LYS A 163 1.98 4.93 1.14
CA LYS A 163 0.52 5.15 1.16
C LYS A 163 -0.25 4.02 0.49
N GLU A 164 0.25 3.45 -0.61
CA GLU A 164 -0.41 2.29 -1.22
C GLU A 164 -0.31 1.06 -0.32
N TRP A 165 0.85 0.80 0.29
CA TRP A 165 1.04 -0.29 1.24
C TRP A 165 0.07 -0.21 2.43
N GLU A 166 -0.02 0.96 3.08
CA GLU A 166 -0.91 1.20 4.22
C GLU A 166 -2.39 0.89 3.90
N LYS A 167 -2.83 1.08 2.64
CA LYS A 167 -4.20 0.72 2.25
C LYS A 167 -4.41 -0.80 2.26
N TYR A 168 -3.44 -1.56 1.75
CA TYR A 168 -3.53 -3.01 1.67
C TYR A 168 -3.41 -3.67 3.04
N ASP A 169 -2.44 -3.23 3.84
CA ASP A 169 -2.27 -3.69 5.21
C ASP A 169 -3.53 -3.40 6.04
N LYS A 170 -4.07 -2.18 5.98
CA LYS A 170 -5.32 -1.84 6.69
C LYS A 170 -6.48 -2.76 6.29
N LYS A 171 -6.67 -3.02 4.99
CA LYS A 171 -7.73 -3.93 4.51
C LYS A 171 -7.56 -5.35 5.08
N LEU A 172 -6.33 -5.83 5.17
CA LEU A 172 -6.03 -7.15 5.72
C LEU A 172 -6.23 -7.20 7.24
N GLN A 173 -5.78 -6.16 7.96
CA GLN A 173 -5.99 -6.01 9.40
C GLN A 173 -7.47 -6.00 9.76
N GLU A 174 -8.31 -5.28 9.00
CA GLU A 174 -9.76 -5.26 9.23
C GLU A 174 -10.38 -6.67 9.13
N VAL A 175 -9.95 -7.49 8.17
CA VAL A 175 -10.40 -8.89 8.04
C VAL A 175 -9.93 -9.74 9.21
N ILE A 176 -8.66 -9.59 9.62
CA ILE A 176 -8.09 -10.39 10.72
C ILE A 176 -8.76 -10.05 12.05
N VAL A 177 -9.00 -8.77 12.31
CA VAL A 177 -9.71 -8.32 13.52
C VAL A 177 -11.12 -8.93 13.57
N GLU A 178 -11.84 -8.92 12.46
CA GLU A 178 -13.17 -9.56 12.36
C GLU A 178 -13.10 -11.07 12.66
N LEU A 179 -12.17 -11.79 12.02
CA LEU A 179 -12.00 -13.22 12.25
C LEU A 179 -11.59 -13.56 13.69
N ILE A 180 -10.76 -12.73 14.33
CA ILE A 180 -10.41 -12.87 15.75
C ILE A 180 -11.61 -12.61 16.66
N GLN A 181 -12.46 -11.64 16.33
CA GLN A 181 -13.68 -11.35 17.08
C GLN A 181 -14.66 -12.53 17.00
N ASP A 182 -14.80 -13.14 15.83
CA ASP A 182 -15.74 -14.23 15.59
C ASP A 182 -15.25 -15.59 16.14
N ASN A 183 -13.96 -15.88 16.02
CA ASN A 183 -13.39 -17.20 16.34
C ASN A 183 -12.52 -17.22 17.61
N GLY A 184 -12.19 -16.06 18.15
CA GLY A 184 -11.32 -15.89 19.33
C GLY A 184 -9.82 -15.92 19.02
N LEU A 185 -9.02 -15.29 19.89
CA LEU A 185 -7.57 -15.16 19.72
C LEU A 185 -6.83 -16.51 19.61
N LYS A 186 -7.30 -17.54 20.31
CA LYS A 186 -6.70 -18.89 20.26
C LYS A 186 -6.79 -19.51 18.87
N TRP A 187 -7.88 -19.25 18.15
CA TRP A 187 -8.02 -19.70 16.77
C TRP A 187 -6.93 -19.07 15.90
N PHE A 188 -6.72 -17.75 16.00
CA PHE A 188 -5.71 -17.05 15.20
C PHE A 188 -4.29 -17.55 15.44
N ILE A 189 -3.90 -17.74 16.70
CA ILE A 189 -2.58 -18.30 17.05
C ILE A 189 -2.41 -19.70 16.43
N THR A 190 -3.45 -20.53 16.48
CA THR A 190 -3.42 -21.88 15.90
C THR A 190 -3.37 -21.83 14.38
N PHE A 191 -4.16 -20.93 13.77
CA PHE A 191 -4.23 -20.74 12.32
C PHE A 191 -2.86 -20.35 11.74
N ILE A 192 -2.21 -19.35 12.31
CA ILE A 192 -0.86 -18.94 11.89
C ILE A 192 0.12 -20.11 12.09
N ALA A 193 0.07 -20.83 13.21
CA ALA A 193 1.00 -21.94 13.46
C ALA A 193 0.88 -23.11 12.46
N ASN A 194 -0.29 -23.32 11.84
CA ASN A 194 -0.55 -24.49 11.00
C ASN A 194 0.33 -24.56 9.75
N ASP A 195 0.63 -23.43 9.10
CA ASP A 195 1.34 -23.41 7.80
C ASP A 195 2.71 -22.72 7.87
N MET A 196 3.24 -22.52 9.08
CA MET A 196 4.54 -21.86 9.33
C MET A 196 5.71 -22.48 8.58
N LYS A 197 5.80 -23.81 8.65
CA LYS A 197 6.87 -24.54 7.96
C LYS A 197 6.82 -24.36 6.45
N THR A 198 5.63 -24.17 5.89
CA THR A 198 5.45 -24.01 4.45
C THR A 198 5.95 -22.64 3.99
N ALA A 199 5.59 -21.57 4.69
CA ALA A 199 6.11 -20.24 4.41
C ALA A 199 7.63 -20.21 4.52
N GLU A 200 8.19 -20.72 5.63
CA GLU A 200 9.63 -20.81 5.85
C GLU A 200 10.34 -21.61 4.75
N GLN A 201 9.77 -22.73 4.32
CA GLN A 201 10.36 -23.56 3.27
C GLN A 201 10.34 -22.86 1.90
N ILE A 202 9.26 -22.16 1.54
CA ILE A 202 9.18 -21.40 0.29
C ILE A 202 10.23 -20.28 0.29
N ILE A 203 10.31 -19.52 1.38
CA ILE A 203 11.29 -18.46 1.55
C ILE A 203 12.70 -19.04 1.46
N TYR A 204 13.00 -20.11 2.19
CA TYR A 204 14.31 -20.76 2.14
C TYR A 204 14.69 -21.22 0.73
N ASN A 205 13.76 -21.85 0.01
CA ASN A 205 14.02 -22.36 -1.34
C ASN A 205 14.30 -21.26 -2.37
N ILE A 206 13.66 -20.10 -2.23
CA ILE A 206 13.78 -18.99 -3.19
C ILE A 206 14.93 -18.06 -2.81
N SER A 207 15.11 -17.78 -1.52
CA SER A 207 15.98 -16.71 -1.04
C SER A 207 17.06 -17.13 -0.04
N GLY A 208 17.12 -18.41 0.34
CA GLY A 208 18.02 -18.88 1.39
C GLY A 208 17.61 -18.41 2.79
N GLY A 209 16.38 -17.92 2.97
CA GLY A 209 15.80 -17.59 4.28
C GLY A 209 15.66 -16.08 4.56
N ILE A 210 16.04 -15.20 3.63
CA ILE A 210 15.95 -13.74 3.80
C ILE A 210 15.20 -13.14 2.62
N VAL A 211 14.09 -12.46 2.89
CA VAL A 211 13.36 -11.72 1.84
C VAL A 211 13.97 -10.33 1.69
N ASN A 212 14.27 -9.92 0.47
CA ASN A 212 14.77 -8.61 0.10
C ASN A 212 14.06 -8.14 -1.20
N PRO A 213 14.25 -6.90 -1.68
CA PRO A 213 13.54 -6.43 -2.86
C PRO A 213 13.75 -7.36 -4.07
N GLY A 214 15.00 -7.77 -4.35
CA GLY A 214 15.35 -8.57 -5.52
C GLY A 214 14.77 -9.99 -5.57
N ASN A 215 14.34 -10.55 -4.43
CA ASN A 215 13.71 -11.88 -4.38
C ASN A 215 12.24 -11.86 -3.92
N GLY A 216 11.78 -10.75 -3.33
CA GLY A 216 10.46 -10.63 -2.72
C GLY A 216 9.32 -10.87 -3.71
N VAL A 217 9.51 -10.44 -4.96
CA VAL A 217 8.58 -10.71 -6.07
C VAL A 217 8.30 -12.21 -6.23
N GLN A 218 9.34 -13.04 -6.31
CA GLN A 218 9.20 -14.48 -6.54
C GLN A 218 8.58 -15.18 -5.32
N VAL A 219 8.96 -14.76 -4.11
CA VAL A 219 8.39 -15.28 -2.86
C VAL A 219 6.89 -14.97 -2.79
N ILE A 220 6.49 -13.74 -3.09
CA ILE A 220 5.07 -13.32 -3.12
C ILE A 220 4.29 -14.11 -4.16
N ASP A 221 4.78 -14.20 -5.40
CA ASP A 221 4.08 -14.92 -6.46
C ASP A 221 3.89 -16.41 -6.07
N SER A 222 4.89 -17.05 -5.46
CA SER A 222 4.77 -18.43 -4.98
C SER A 222 3.71 -18.60 -3.88
N ILE A 223 3.66 -17.68 -2.91
CA ILE A 223 2.76 -17.79 -1.76
C ILE A 223 1.33 -17.36 -2.14
N MET A 224 1.16 -16.31 -2.94
CA MET A 224 -0.14 -15.88 -3.44
C MET A 224 -0.78 -16.94 -4.32
N ASN A 225 -0.03 -17.56 -5.25
CA ASN A 225 -0.55 -18.66 -6.07
C ASN A 225 -1.01 -19.86 -5.23
N ARG A 226 -0.26 -20.20 -4.17
CA ARG A 226 -0.66 -21.25 -3.22
C ARG A 226 -1.93 -20.87 -2.46
N ALA A 227 -2.08 -19.59 -2.12
CA ALA A 227 -3.28 -19.04 -1.52
C ALA A 227 -4.47 -18.93 -2.50
N GLY A 228 -4.32 -19.36 -3.76
CA GLY A 228 -5.34 -19.19 -4.79
C GLY A 228 -5.57 -17.73 -5.19
N ILE A 229 -4.67 -16.82 -4.82
CA ILE A 229 -4.71 -15.41 -5.21
C ILE A 229 -3.94 -15.28 -6.53
N THR A 230 -4.64 -15.12 -7.64
CA THR A 230 -4.00 -15.06 -8.96
C THR A 230 -3.32 -13.69 -9.16
N THR A 231 -1.99 -13.68 -9.22
CA THR A 231 -1.22 -12.52 -9.72
C THR A 231 -1.15 -12.64 -11.24
N ALA A 232 -1.77 -11.73 -11.98
CA ALA A 232 -1.87 -11.79 -13.45
C ALA A 232 -0.53 -11.54 -14.20
N ALA A 233 0.61 -11.87 -13.59
CA ALA A 233 1.95 -11.48 -14.03
C ALA A 233 2.97 -12.64 -14.08
N THR A 234 2.54 -13.89 -14.10
CA THR A 234 3.44 -15.03 -14.35
C THR A 234 3.00 -15.81 -15.60
N ASP A 235 3.32 -15.28 -16.78
CA ASP A 235 3.76 -16.20 -17.82
C ASP A 235 5.12 -16.73 -17.34
N PRO A 236 5.30 -18.05 -17.14
CA PRO A 236 6.58 -18.58 -16.72
C PRO A 236 7.59 -18.33 -17.83
N VAL A 237 8.50 -17.36 -17.62
CA VAL A 237 9.75 -17.31 -18.37
C VAL A 237 10.59 -18.50 -17.90
N THR A 238 10.42 -19.65 -18.52
CA THR A 238 11.42 -20.70 -18.49
C THR A 238 12.65 -20.16 -19.21
N LYS A 239 13.69 -19.82 -18.44
CA LYS A 239 15.05 -19.76 -18.99
C LYS A 239 15.45 -21.19 -19.35
N ASP A 240 15.10 -21.62 -20.56
CA ASP A 240 15.63 -22.83 -21.16
C ASP A 240 17.08 -22.58 -21.56
N THR A 241 17.97 -22.82 -20.61
CA THR A 241 19.35 -23.24 -20.88
C THR A 241 19.33 -24.75 -21.01
N ASP A 242 19.14 -25.27 -22.22
CA ASP A 242 20.04 -26.24 -22.83
C ASP A 242 19.48 -26.84 -24.13
N ARG A 243 20.43 -27.09 -25.04
CA ARG A 243 20.26 -27.75 -26.33
C ARG A 243 19.54 -29.09 -26.21
N GLY A 244 18.45 -29.27 -26.95
CA GLY A 244 17.90 -30.58 -27.26
C GLY A 244 16.63 -30.48 -28.10
N GLU A 245 16.75 -30.77 -29.40
CA GLU A 245 15.60 -30.95 -30.28
C GLU A 245 14.61 -31.97 -29.69
N VAL A 246 13.35 -31.58 -29.50
CA VAL A 246 12.26 -32.53 -29.24
C VAL A 246 11.10 -32.26 -30.20
N ARG A 247 10.76 -33.34 -30.93
CA ARG A 247 9.72 -33.44 -31.95
C ARG A 247 8.34 -33.25 -31.34
N ILE A 248 7.50 -32.47 -32.01
CA ILE A 248 6.08 -32.31 -31.71
C ILE A 248 5.35 -33.63 -32.02
N ASN A 249 4.55 -34.13 -31.07
CA ASN A 249 3.56 -35.17 -31.32
C ASN A 249 2.16 -34.61 -30.97
N PRO A 250 1.18 -34.59 -31.88
CA PRO A 250 -0.12 -33.99 -31.64
C PRO A 250 -1.08 -35.05 -31.05
N GLY A 251 -1.64 -34.78 -29.88
CA GLY A 251 -2.74 -35.59 -29.37
C GLY A 251 -2.93 -35.51 -27.87
N SER A 252 -3.84 -34.63 -27.44
CA SER A 252 -4.98 -35.02 -26.60
C SER A 252 -5.85 -33.79 -26.37
N ARG A 253 -6.94 -33.80 -27.13
CA ARG A 253 -8.10 -32.94 -26.99
C ARG A 253 -8.91 -33.50 -25.83
N SER A 254 -9.03 -32.75 -24.73
CA SER A 254 -10.07 -33.00 -23.72
C SER A 254 -10.77 -31.68 -23.45
N ASP A 255 -12.06 -31.70 -23.77
CA ASP A 255 -13.00 -30.61 -23.72
C ASP A 255 -13.15 -30.06 -22.31
N ILE A 256 -12.88 -28.77 -22.11
CA ILE A 256 -13.45 -27.99 -21.01
C ILE A 256 -14.44 -27.03 -21.63
N LYS A 257 -15.73 -27.30 -21.37
CA LYS A 257 -16.87 -26.48 -21.77
C LYS A 257 -16.80 -25.14 -21.06
N TYR A 258 -16.61 -24.07 -21.83
CA TYR A 258 -16.96 -22.71 -21.42
C TYR A 258 -18.48 -22.58 -21.34
N SER A 259 -19.02 -22.34 -20.15
CA SER A 259 -20.40 -21.94 -19.94
C SER A 259 -20.48 -20.94 -18.79
N GLY A 260 -20.97 -19.73 -19.11
CA GLY A 260 -21.09 -18.56 -18.23
C GLY A 260 -20.37 -17.38 -18.90
N GLY A 261 -21.00 -16.57 -19.74
CA GLY A 261 -22.16 -15.75 -19.40
C GLY A 261 -21.65 -14.44 -18.82
N ILE A 262 -21.07 -13.58 -19.66
CA ILE A 262 -20.70 -12.22 -19.27
C ILE A 262 -22.00 -11.42 -19.24
N GLU A 263 -22.63 -11.38 -18.07
CA GLU A 263 -23.61 -10.34 -17.78
C GLU A 263 -22.85 -9.12 -17.24
N ASN A 264 -22.99 -8.02 -17.97
CA ASN A 264 -22.47 -6.72 -17.60
C ASN A 264 -23.19 -6.22 -16.34
N THR A 265 -22.48 -6.13 -15.22
CA THR A 265 -22.91 -5.34 -14.07
C THR A 265 -21.77 -4.46 -13.59
N GLU A 266 -21.94 -3.17 -13.90
CA GLU A 266 -21.44 -1.99 -13.19
C GLU A 266 -19.95 -1.91 -12.83
N SER A 267 -19.25 -1.15 -13.66
CA SER A 267 -18.01 -0.45 -13.36
C SER A 267 -18.14 0.35 -12.05
N GLU A 268 -17.54 -0.15 -10.97
CA GLU A 268 -17.20 0.70 -9.81
C GLU A 268 -16.09 1.67 -10.24
N VAL A 269 -16.53 2.81 -10.75
CA VAL A 269 -15.72 4.01 -10.98
C VAL A 269 -15.33 4.55 -9.60
N PHE A 270 -14.16 4.18 -9.08
CA PHE A 270 -13.59 4.85 -7.91
C PHE A 270 -12.97 6.19 -8.32
N GLY A 271 -13.86 7.15 -8.59
CA GLY A 271 -13.52 8.56 -8.50
C GLY A 271 -13.22 8.89 -7.04
N VAL A 272 -12.09 9.55 -6.79
CA VAL A 272 -11.75 10.09 -5.48
C VAL A 272 -12.84 11.11 -5.09
N HIS A 273 -13.80 10.69 -4.26
CA HIS A 273 -14.66 11.61 -3.53
C HIS A 273 -13.82 12.27 -2.45
N ILE A 274 -13.46 13.53 -2.70
CA ILE A 274 -13.03 14.45 -1.65
C ILE A 274 -14.32 14.94 -1.00
N GLU A 275 -14.71 14.33 0.12
CA GLU A 275 -15.63 14.97 1.05
C GLU A 275 -15.02 14.98 2.46
N ASP A 276 -15.18 16.14 3.06
CA ASP A 276 -14.58 16.59 4.30
C ASP A 276 -14.98 15.74 5.50
N SER A 277 -14.07 15.60 6.45
CA SER A 277 -14.40 15.22 7.83
C SER A 277 -13.51 15.97 8.81
N ILE A 278 -13.65 17.29 8.78
CA ILE A 278 -13.46 18.15 9.95
C ILE A 278 -14.82 18.84 10.18
N LEU A 279 -15.36 18.70 11.40
CA LEU A 279 -16.64 19.19 11.95
C LEU A 279 -17.82 18.19 11.94
N ASN A 280 -18.01 17.47 13.05
CA ASN A 280 -19.09 17.79 14.00
C ASN A 280 -19.01 16.94 15.28
N ARG A 281 -18.74 17.58 16.42
CA ARG A 281 -19.10 17.07 17.75
C ARG A 281 -20.43 17.70 18.12
N SER A 282 -21.47 16.89 18.37
CA SER A 282 -22.52 17.19 19.37
C SER A 282 -23.45 16.00 19.60
N HIS A 283 -23.50 15.57 20.88
CA HIS A 283 -24.62 15.03 21.65
C HIS A 283 -25.53 13.93 21.08
N VAL A 284 -25.55 12.76 21.75
CA VAL A 284 -26.76 12.17 22.39
C VAL A 284 -26.37 11.34 23.62
N ASN A 285 -27.16 11.47 24.70
CA ASN A 285 -27.04 10.83 26.01
C ASN A 285 -27.84 9.51 26.12
N GLY A 286 -27.36 8.62 27.01
CA GLY A 286 -28.14 7.69 27.86
C GLY A 286 -28.21 6.24 27.35
N GLY A 287 -27.85 5.16 28.06
CA GLY A 287 -27.36 4.83 29.41
C GLY A 287 -27.36 3.27 29.51
N PRO A 288 -27.28 2.58 30.66
CA PRO A 288 -26.62 2.87 31.94
C PRO A 288 -25.47 1.86 32.25
N ALA A 289 -24.47 2.26 33.04
CA ALA A 289 -23.51 1.32 33.62
C ALA A 289 -23.22 1.66 35.09
N ILE A 290 -23.62 0.72 35.95
CA ILE A 290 -22.88 0.08 37.05
C ILE A 290 -21.81 0.93 37.75
N LYS A 291 -22.02 1.06 39.08
CA LYS A 291 -21.12 1.64 40.08
C LYS A 291 -19.84 0.81 40.20
N ASP A 292 -18.68 1.44 40.26
CA ASP A 292 -17.55 1.03 41.11
C ASP A 292 -16.60 2.22 41.33
N GLU A 293 -16.17 2.40 42.59
CA GLU A 293 -15.31 3.46 43.09
C GLU A 293 -13.83 3.27 42.71
N GLN A 294 -13.20 4.31 42.16
CA GLN A 294 -11.73 4.46 42.13
C GLN A 294 -11.33 5.92 42.50
N PRO A 295 -10.16 6.12 43.11
CA PRO A 295 -9.80 7.34 43.84
C PRO A 295 -9.52 8.54 42.92
N ALA A 296 -9.94 9.73 43.36
CA ALA A 296 -9.85 10.99 42.61
C ALA A 296 -8.39 11.39 42.30
N LEU A 297 -8.04 11.36 41.01
CA LEU A 297 -6.83 11.97 40.47
C LEU A 297 -7.00 13.49 40.41
N SER A 298 -6.07 14.24 41.02
CA SER A 298 -6.01 15.70 40.92
C SER A 298 -5.73 16.13 39.49
N GLU A 299 -6.65 16.85 38.87
CA GLU A 299 -6.43 17.42 37.53
C GLU A 299 -5.48 18.62 37.61
N VAL A 300 -4.36 18.54 36.92
CA VAL A 300 -3.39 19.63 36.80
C VAL A 300 -3.47 20.26 35.42
N TYR A 301 -3.40 21.60 35.37
CA TYR A 301 -3.45 22.37 34.13
C TYR A 301 -2.15 23.15 33.90
N CYS A 302 -1.78 23.30 32.63
CA CYS A 302 -0.63 24.11 32.23
C CYS A 302 -0.91 25.60 32.48
N PRO A 303 -0.08 26.33 33.23
CA PRO A 303 -0.30 27.74 33.52
C PRO A 303 -0.12 28.66 32.29
N ALA A 304 0.47 28.16 31.20
CA ALA A 304 0.75 28.95 30.01
C ALA A 304 -0.35 28.88 28.95
N CYS A 305 -1.04 27.74 28.82
CA CYS A 305 -2.03 27.53 27.77
C CYS A 305 -3.33 26.85 28.25
N GLY A 306 -3.43 26.53 29.54
CA GLY A 306 -4.64 25.93 30.14
C GLY A 306 -4.89 24.46 29.78
N THR A 307 -3.98 23.80 29.05
CA THR A 307 -4.14 22.37 28.71
C THR A 307 -3.90 21.49 29.93
N GLN A 308 -4.76 20.48 30.14
CA GLN A 308 -4.58 19.49 31.20
C GLN A 308 -3.30 18.68 30.96
N ILE A 309 -2.52 18.49 32.02
CA ILE A 309 -1.24 17.78 31.99
C ILE A 309 -1.23 16.71 33.07
N GLN A 310 -0.54 15.60 32.79
CA GLN A 310 -0.33 14.55 33.78
C GLN A 310 0.49 15.08 34.96
N ASP A 311 0.21 14.58 36.16
CA ASP A 311 0.78 15.10 37.42
C ASP A 311 2.31 15.06 37.47
N ASN A 312 2.93 14.16 36.71
CA ASN A 312 4.38 13.95 36.60
C ASN A 312 5.02 14.56 35.32
N ALA A 313 4.26 15.27 34.48
CA ALA A 313 4.78 15.84 33.25
C ALA A 313 5.77 16.99 33.53
N GLN A 314 7.01 16.88 33.04
CA GLN A 314 8.04 17.93 33.21
C GLN A 314 7.85 19.14 32.27
N PHE A 315 7.15 18.94 31.16
CA PHE A 315 6.86 19.94 30.13
C PHE A 315 5.45 19.73 29.56
N CYS A 316 4.81 20.81 29.12
CA CYS A 316 3.51 20.73 28.46
C CYS A 316 3.67 20.16 27.04
N THR A 317 2.95 19.08 26.72
CA THR A 317 2.95 18.46 25.38
C THR A 317 2.31 19.33 24.30
N ASN A 318 1.50 20.32 24.70
CA ASN A 318 0.84 21.22 23.76
C ASN A 318 1.67 22.47 23.42
N CYS A 319 2.26 23.14 24.42
CA CYS A 319 3.00 24.39 24.20
C CYS A 319 4.51 24.33 24.47
N GLY A 320 5.05 23.19 24.90
CA GLY A 320 6.48 22.98 25.14
C GLY A 320 7.06 23.68 26.37
N LYS A 321 6.27 24.44 27.15
CA LYS A 321 6.76 25.14 28.34
C LYS A 321 7.05 24.17 29.49
N LYS A 322 8.24 24.32 30.09
CA LYS A 322 8.69 23.56 31.27
C LYS A 322 7.85 23.95 32.49
N ARG A 323 7.44 22.96 33.30
CA ARG A 323 6.74 23.23 34.57
C ARG A 323 7.69 23.95 35.54
N GLN A 324 7.24 25.08 36.07
CA GLN A 324 7.86 25.70 37.25
C GLN A 324 7.19 25.09 38.48
N ASN A 325 7.93 24.34 39.29
CA ASN A 325 7.40 23.70 40.49
C ASN A 325 6.99 24.74 41.53
N GLN A 326 5.72 25.16 41.51
CA GLN A 326 5.06 25.80 42.65
C GLN A 326 3.63 25.27 42.80
N THR A 327 3.26 25.06 44.06
CA THR A 327 2.10 24.35 44.59
C THR A 327 0.74 24.81 44.07
N SER A 328 -0.07 23.83 43.63
CA SER A 328 -1.54 23.83 43.46
C SER A 328 -2.24 25.19 43.32
N GLY A 329 -2.42 25.65 42.08
CA GLY A 329 -3.28 26.78 41.72
C GLY A 329 -4.56 26.33 41.03
N LYS A 330 -5.71 26.86 41.47
CA LYS A 330 -7.04 26.66 40.84
C LYS A 330 -7.10 27.26 39.43
N LYS A 331 -8.00 26.69 38.61
CA LYS A 331 -8.36 27.14 37.25
C LYS A 331 -8.59 28.67 37.23
N PRO A 332 -7.87 29.44 36.39
CA PRO A 332 -8.23 30.83 36.12
C PRO A 332 -9.53 30.88 35.30
N GLU A 333 -10.43 31.80 35.68
CA GLU A 333 -11.68 32.10 34.96
C GLU A 333 -11.44 32.62 33.55
#